data_AF-A0A344U0Q5-F1
#
_entry.id   AF-A0A344U0Q5-F1
#
_cell.length_a   1.000
_cell.length_b   1.000
_cell.length_c   1.000
_cell.angle_alpha   90.00
_cell.angle_beta   90.00
_cell.angle_gamma   90.00
#
_symmetry.space_group_name_H-M   'P 1'
#
loop_
_entity.id
_entity.type
_entity.pdbx_description
1 polymer ?
#
loop_
_entity_poly.entity_id
_entity_poly.type
_entity_poly.pdbx_seq_one_letter_code
_entity_poly.pdbx_strand_id
1 'polypeptide(L)'
;MANTYDWPRGAESADSEALERWLDARGWEVDPTVFMAGVLGPAVQVRPVGETAFEDEAGLLILPGETVEFDGRRMRIVPPLAAAAAPA
;
A
#
# COMPACT_ATOMS: atom_id res chain seq x y z
N MET A 1 -6.01 -15.25 5.26
CA MET A 1 -6.04 -13.80 4.99
C MET A 1 -5.06 -13.53 3.88
N ALA A 2 -5.42 -12.77 2.84
CA ALA A 2 -4.51 -12.46 1.75
C ALA A 2 -3.32 -11.63 2.29
N ASN A 3 -2.11 -11.99 1.89
CA ASN A 3 -0.90 -11.24 2.24
C ASN A 3 -0.69 -10.02 1.35
N THR A 4 -1.53 -9.86 0.33
CA THR A 4 -1.50 -8.76 -0.62
C THR A 4 -2.77 -7.92 -0.54
N TYR A 5 -2.67 -6.66 -0.96
CA TYR A 5 -3.76 -5.72 -1.13
C TYR A 5 -3.58 -4.95 -2.44
N ASP A 6 -4.63 -4.90 -3.25
CA ASP A 6 -4.62 -4.12 -4.50
C ASP A 6 -5.14 -2.71 -4.21
N TRP A 7 -4.34 -1.69 -4.48
CA TRP A 7 -4.76 -0.30 -4.33
C TRP A 7 -5.37 0.19 -5.64
N PRO A 8 -6.71 0.39 -5.71
CA PRO A 8 -7.37 0.64 -6.98
C PRO A 8 -7.04 2.04 -7.54
N ARG A 9 -7.12 2.16 -8.86
CA ARG A 9 -7.18 3.48 -9.51
C ARG A 9 -8.54 4.11 -9.27
N GLY A 10 -8.55 5.39 -8.89
CA GLY A 10 -9.78 6.08 -8.51
C GLY A 10 -10.33 5.65 -7.15
N ALA A 11 -9.48 5.15 -6.25
CA ALA A 11 -9.86 4.75 -4.90
C ALA A 11 -10.75 5.81 -4.21
N GLU A 12 -11.88 5.37 -3.70
CA GLU A 12 -12.84 6.17 -2.96
C GLU A 12 -12.65 6.00 -1.45
N SER A 13 -13.42 6.73 -0.62
CA SER A 13 -13.30 6.64 0.84
C SER A 13 -13.49 5.21 1.37
N ALA A 14 -14.33 4.40 0.72
CA ALA A 14 -14.54 3.00 1.10
C ALA A 14 -13.27 2.14 0.88
N ASP A 15 -12.50 2.42 -0.17
CA ASP A 15 -11.25 1.73 -0.47
C ASP A 15 -10.15 2.11 0.53
N SER A 16 -10.10 3.39 0.92
CA SER A 16 -9.21 3.86 1.99
C SER A 16 -9.51 3.19 3.32
N GLU A 17 -10.78 3.10 3.73
CA GLU A 17 -11.16 2.40 4.96
C GLU A 17 -10.84 0.91 4.90
N ALA A 18 -10.98 0.28 3.73
CA ALA A 18 -10.62 -1.12 3.53
C ALA A 18 -9.10 -1.34 3.65
N LEU A 19 -8.30 -0.42 3.10
CA LEU A 19 -6.85 -0.42 3.25
C LEU A 19 -6.46 -0.22 4.71
N GLU A 20 -7.01 0.78 5.41
CA GLU A 20 -6.70 1.05 6.81
C GLU A 20 -6.96 -0.16 7.70
N ARG A 21 -8.10 -0.84 7.53
CA ARG A 21 -8.41 -2.09 8.27
C ARG A 21 -7.43 -3.21 7.94
N TRP A 22 -6.95 -3.28 6.70
CA TRP A 22 -5.94 -4.27 6.31
C TRP A 22 -4.57 -3.97 6.91
N LEU A 23 -4.17 -2.70 6.98
CA LEU A 23 -2.92 -2.25 7.59
C LEU A 23 -2.94 -2.45 9.12
N ASP A 24 -4.04 -2.07 9.78
CA ASP A 24 -4.20 -2.15 11.25
C ASP A 24 -4.01 -3.59 11.76
N ALA A 25 -4.61 -4.56 11.06
CA ALA A 25 -4.44 -5.99 11.36
C ALA A 25 -2.99 -6.50 11.24
N ARG A 26 -2.06 -5.70 10.69
CA ARG A 26 -0.65 -6.02 10.45
C ARG A 26 0.31 -5.10 11.22
N GLY A 27 -0.20 -4.17 12.03
CA GLY A 27 0.62 -3.20 12.77
C GLY A 27 1.14 -2.05 11.89
N TRP A 28 0.40 -1.68 10.85
CA TRP A 28 0.71 -0.55 9.97
C TRP A 28 -0.47 0.42 9.93
N GLU A 29 -0.21 1.67 9.55
CA GLU A 29 -1.24 2.69 9.35
C GLU A 29 -0.98 3.48 8.07
N VAL A 30 -2.02 4.16 7.56
CA VAL A 30 -1.85 5.22 6.57
C VAL A 30 -1.29 6.44 7.30
N ASP A 31 -0.20 7.03 6.80
CA ASP A 31 0.30 8.31 7.29
C ASP A 31 -0.65 9.43 6.84
N PRO A 32 -1.34 10.12 7.76
CA PRO A 32 -2.31 11.15 7.41
C PRO A 32 -1.68 12.40 6.79
N THR A 33 -0.35 12.53 6.86
CA THR A 33 0.40 13.68 6.35
C THR A 33 0.61 13.60 4.84
N VAL A 34 0.59 12.40 4.26
CA VAL A 34 0.88 12.17 2.83
C VAL A 34 -0.31 11.49 2.18
N PHE A 35 -1.31 12.34 1.93
CA PHE A 35 -2.44 12.05 1.05
C PHE A 35 -2.33 12.96 -0.16
N MET A 36 -1.83 12.45 -1.28
CA MET A 36 -1.73 13.21 -2.53
C MET A 36 -2.87 12.81 -3.46
N ALA A 37 -3.88 13.67 -3.57
CA ALA A 37 -4.95 13.48 -4.55
C ALA A 37 -4.44 13.76 -5.97
N GLY A 38 -4.46 12.75 -6.84
CA GLY A 38 -4.11 12.86 -8.26
C GLY A 38 -5.27 12.47 -9.17
N VAL A 39 -5.12 12.74 -10.47
CA VAL A 39 -6.12 12.39 -11.51
C VAL A 39 -6.44 10.88 -11.55
N LEU A 40 -5.50 10.04 -11.10
CA LEU A 40 -5.65 8.58 -11.07
C LEU A 40 -6.16 8.04 -9.73
N GLY A 41 -6.54 8.93 -8.81
CA GLY A 41 -6.87 8.59 -7.42
C GLY A 41 -5.79 9.00 -6.42
N PRO A 42 -6.01 8.77 -5.12
CA PRO A 42 -5.06 9.13 -4.07
C PRO A 42 -3.83 8.22 -4.05
N ALA A 43 -2.66 8.83 -3.90
CA ALA A 43 -1.46 8.14 -3.44
C ALA A 43 -1.39 8.22 -1.91
N VAL A 44 -1.08 7.09 -1.28
CA VAL A 44 -1.11 6.93 0.19
C VAL A 44 0.26 6.48 0.68
N GLN A 45 0.78 7.17 1.70
CA GLN A 45 1.96 6.68 2.40
C GLN A 45 1.51 5.81 3.57
N VAL A 46 2.15 4.67 3.78
CA VAL A 46 1.92 3.79 4.91
C VAL A 46 3.17 3.67 5.76
N ARG A 47 3.01 3.48 7.07
CA ARG A 47 4.13 3.34 8.00
C ARG A 47 3.82 2.28 9.07
N PRO A 48 4.85 1.63 9.63
CA PRO A 48 4.65 0.74 10.77
C PRO A 48 4.25 1.55 12.02
N VAL A 49 3.45 0.92 12.87
CA VAL A 49 2.97 1.50 14.15
C VAL A 49 3.57 0.74 15.32
N GLY A 50 3.89 1.42 16.43
CA GLY A 50 4.26 0.77 17.69
C GLY A 50 5.61 0.04 17.67
N GLU A 51 5.72 -1.10 18.37
CA GLU A 51 6.97 -1.90 18.50
C GLU A 51 7.48 -2.50 17.18
N THR A 52 6.66 -2.47 16.12
CA THR A 52 7.04 -2.85 14.75
C THR A 52 7.65 -1.69 13.96
N ALA A 53 7.65 -0.46 14.50
CA ALA A 53 8.39 0.65 13.93
C ALA A 53 9.88 0.42 14.16
N PHE A 54 10.57 -0.14 13.17
CA PHE A 54 12.02 -0.07 13.13
C PHE A 54 12.38 1.42 13.04
N GLU A 55 13.32 1.88 13.88
CA GLU A 55 13.66 3.30 14.02
C GLU A 55 14.09 3.99 12.69
N ASP A 56 14.34 3.20 11.64
CA ASP A 56 14.74 3.62 10.30
C ASP A 56 13.83 3.10 9.15
N GLU A 57 12.67 2.50 9.44
CA GLU A 57 11.76 2.07 8.35
C GLU A 57 11.04 3.27 7.75
N ALA A 58 11.58 3.77 6.63
CA ALA A 58 10.89 4.76 5.80
C ALA A 58 9.52 4.22 5.38
N GLY A 59 8.47 5.02 5.60
CA GLY A 59 7.14 4.68 5.13
C GLY A 59 7.10 4.38 3.63
N LEU A 60 6.22 3.47 3.23
CA LEU A 60 6.06 3.05 1.84
C LEU A 60 4.99 3.91 1.16
N LEU A 61 5.32 4.55 0.05
CA LEU A 61 4.33 5.23 -0.80
C LEU A 61 3.69 4.21 -1.75
N ILE A 62 2.36 4.11 -1.73
CA ILE A 62 1.56 3.28 -2.63
C ILE A 62 0.87 4.20 -3.64
N LEU A 63 1.10 3.96 -4.92
CA LEU A 63 0.51 4.69 -6.03
C LEU A 63 -0.77 4.00 -6.52
N PRO A 64 -1.70 4.76 -7.15
CA PRO A 64 -2.92 4.18 -7.71
C PRO A 64 -2.65 3.06 -8.74
N GLY A 65 -3.24 1.89 -8.49
CA GLY A 65 -3.09 0.69 -9.31
C GLY A 65 -1.87 -0.17 -8.96
N GLU A 66 -1.20 0.10 -7.84
CA GLU A 66 -0.15 -0.78 -7.31
C GLU A 66 -0.73 -1.82 -6.36
N THR A 67 -0.06 -2.98 -6.32
CA THR A 67 -0.37 -4.02 -5.33
C THR A 67 0.71 -3.97 -4.25
N VAL A 68 0.29 -3.94 -2.99
CA VAL A 68 1.20 -4.05 -1.83
C VAL A 68 1.14 -5.47 -1.27
N GLU A 69 2.29 -5.99 -0.87
CA GLU A 69 2.45 -7.26 -0.14
C GLU A 69 3.03 -7.00 1.25
N PHE A 70 2.52 -7.73 2.22
CA PHE A 70 3.11 -7.86 3.55
C PHE A 70 3.85 -9.19 3.66
N ASP A 71 5.16 -9.22 3.89
CA ASP A 71 5.93 -10.48 3.96
C ASP A 71 5.89 -11.17 5.33
N GLY A 72 4.98 -10.75 6.22
CA GLY A 72 4.97 -11.14 7.63
C GLY A 72 5.79 -10.21 8.52
N ARG A 73 6.58 -9.31 7.93
CA ARG A 73 7.39 -8.33 8.67
C ARG A 73 7.41 -6.94 8.06
N ARG A 74 7.44 -6.83 6.72
CA ARG A 74 7.55 -5.55 6.00
C ARG A 74 6.51 -5.44 4.88
N MET A 75 6.19 -4.20 4.50
CA MET A 75 5.41 -3.90 3.30
C MET A 75 6.29 -3.66 2.09
N ARG A 76 5.87 -4.15 0.93
CA ARG A 76 6.59 -4.02 -0.35
C ARG A 76 5.60 -3.86 -1.49
N ILE A 77 5.92 -3.02 -2.48
CA ILE A 77 5.16 -3.00 -3.72
C ILE A 77 5.51 -4.24 -4.53
N VAL A 78 4.48 -5.01 -4.89
CA VAL A 78 4.62 -6.10 -5.85
C VAL A 78 4.75 -5.44 -7.21
N PRO A 79 5.86 -5.66 -7.93
CA PRO A 79 5.96 -5.17 -9.29
C PRO A 79 4.79 -5.74 -10.08
N PRO A 80 4.12 -4.95 -10.94
CA PRO A 80 3.09 -5.49 -11.80
C PRO A 80 3.69 -6.70 -12.49
N LEU A 81 3.03 -7.87 -12.40
CA LEU A 81 3.45 -9.07 -13.10
C LEU A 81 3.65 -8.62 -14.54
N ALA A 82 4.90 -8.46 -14.97
CA ALA A 82 5.19 -7.91 -16.28
C ALA A 82 4.42 -8.79 -17.24
N ALA A 83 3.35 -8.26 -17.83
CA ALA A 83 2.58 -8.96 -18.84
C ALA A 83 3.64 -9.43 -19.82
N ALA A 84 3.88 -10.76 -19.82
CA ALA A 84 5.04 -11.35 -20.45
C ALA A 84 5.21 -10.67 -21.79
N ALA A 85 6.30 -9.93 -21.97
CA ALA A 85 6.56 -9.21 -23.20
C ALA A 85 6.51 -10.27 -24.30
N ALA A 86 5.40 -10.29 -25.04
CA ALA A 86 5.25 -11.20 -26.16
C ALA A 86 6.35 -10.80 -27.14
N PRO A 87 7.31 -11.68 -27.46
CA PRO A 87 8.24 -11.39 -28.53
C PRO A 87 7.42 -11.23 -29.82
N ALA A 88 7.60 -10.10 -30.50
CA ALA A 88 7.12 -9.90 -31.86
C ALA A 88 7.98 -10.70 -32.85
#